data_AF-A0A090XE81-F1
#
_entry.id   AF-A0A090XE81-F1
#
_cell.length_a   1.000
_cell.length_b   1.000
_cell.length_c   1.000
_cell.angle_alpha   90.00
_cell.angle_beta   90.00
_cell.angle_gamma   90.00
#
_symmetry.space_group_name_H-M   'P 1'
#
loop_
_entity.id
_entity.type
_entity.pdbx_description
1 polymer ?
#
loop_
_entity_poly.entity_id
_entity_poly.type
_entity_poly.pdbx_seq_one_letter_code
_entity_poly.pdbx_strand_id
1 'polypeptide(L)'
;MIMMGLATFFHDAESLCQNWYLDETLSHMSKECKKDLESQFLKQCARIGGEFRKFEVCKIQCLVRSGNFVSNKYVKLRNGLPCGPYGEKCLQGSCYGPCEVQFFNPPKPRSDE
;
A
#
# COMPACT_ATOMS: atom_id res chain seq x y z
N MET A 1 -12.92 5.77 47.28
CA MET A 1 -12.18 4.66 46.63
C MET A 1 -12.10 4.98 45.16
N ILE A 2 -10.92 5.38 44.68
CA ILE A 2 -10.69 5.83 43.31
C ILE A 2 -10.30 4.60 42.50
N MET A 3 -11.14 4.19 41.55
CA MET A 3 -10.78 3.20 40.54
C MET A 3 -9.70 3.82 39.65
N MET A 4 -8.44 3.51 39.94
CA MET A 4 -7.33 3.74 39.02
C MET A 4 -7.52 2.81 37.81
N GLY A 5 -8.20 3.32 36.79
CA GLY A 5 -8.26 2.69 35.48
C GLY A 5 -6.88 2.73 34.85
N LEU A 6 -6.17 1.60 34.89
CA LEU A 6 -4.93 1.37 34.17
C LEU A 6 -5.25 1.13 32.69
N ALA A 7 -5.62 2.19 31.97
CA ALA A 7 -5.72 2.19 30.51
C ALA A 7 -4.45 2.84 29.94
N THR A 8 -3.30 2.25 30.25
CA THR A 8 -2.01 2.63 29.68
C THR A 8 -1.87 2.03 28.29
N PHE A 9 -1.99 2.91 27.29
CA PHE A 9 -1.21 2.91 26.05
C PHE A 9 -1.37 1.69 25.11
N PHE A 10 -2.46 1.67 24.35
CA PHE A 10 -2.48 1.04 23.01
C PHE A 10 -2.22 2.08 21.90
N HIS A 11 -1.37 3.08 22.17
CA HIS A 11 -0.97 4.08 21.16
C HIS A 11 0.37 3.76 20.49
N ASP A 12 1.08 2.71 20.92
CA ASP A 12 2.47 2.49 20.51
C ASP A 12 2.66 1.54 19.32
N ALA A 13 1.59 1.14 18.63
CA ALA A 13 1.73 0.44 17.35
C ALA A 13 2.02 1.40 16.18
N GLU A 14 1.64 2.68 16.30
CA GLU A 14 1.88 3.70 15.26
C GLU A 14 3.29 4.29 15.30
N SER A 15 4.06 4.10 16.39
CA SER A 15 5.32 4.81 16.62
C SER A 15 6.60 4.01 16.30
N LEU A 16 6.52 2.73 15.91
CA LEU A 16 7.71 1.87 15.79
C LEU A 16 8.43 1.91 14.43
N CYS A 17 7.79 2.38 13.35
CA CYS A 17 8.47 2.49 12.06
C CYS A 17 8.92 3.97 11.86
N GLN A 18 10.01 4.41 12.51
CA GLN A 18 10.42 5.84 12.63
C GLN A 18 10.97 6.50 11.34
N ASN A 19 10.75 5.90 10.16
CA ASN A 19 10.93 6.49 8.82
C ASN A 19 9.99 5.70 7.88
N TRP A 20 8.71 6.09 7.80
CA TRP A 20 7.63 5.19 7.37
C TRP A 20 7.14 5.38 5.93
N TYR A 21 7.95 5.90 5.02
CA TYR A 21 7.53 5.93 3.62
C TYR A 21 7.69 4.56 2.96
N LEU A 22 6.81 4.28 2.01
CA LEU A 22 6.88 3.10 1.17
C LEU A 22 7.92 3.34 0.06
N ASP A 23 8.94 2.52 -0.03
CA ASP A 23 9.85 2.44 -1.17
C ASP A 23 9.89 1.00 -1.70
N GLU A 24 10.53 0.78 -2.85
CA GLU A 24 10.56 -0.55 -3.47
C GLU A 24 11.20 -1.61 -2.57
N THR A 25 12.16 -1.22 -1.73
CA THR A 25 12.94 -2.14 -0.88
C THR A 25 12.34 -2.33 0.51
N LEU A 26 11.52 -1.38 0.96
CA LEU A 26 11.07 -1.22 2.33
C LEU A 26 12.23 -1.19 3.34
N SER A 27 13.47 -0.90 2.93
CA SER A 27 14.69 -1.14 3.74
C SER A 27 14.68 -0.45 5.10
N HIS A 28 14.00 0.68 5.21
CA HIS A 28 13.85 1.49 6.42
C HIS A 28 12.80 0.96 7.41
N MET A 29 12.01 -0.03 6.99
CA MET A 29 10.97 -0.65 7.79
C MET A 29 11.51 -1.83 8.62
N SER A 30 11.06 -1.97 9.87
CA SER A 30 11.44 -3.12 10.70
C SER A 30 10.96 -4.43 10.09
N LYS A 31 11.62 -5.55 10.44
CA LYS A 31 11.27 -6.87 9.91
C LYS A 31 9.83 -7.26 10.26
N GLU A 32 9.39 -6.87 11.45
CA GLU A 32 8.04 -7.08 11.96
C GLU A 32 7.02 -6.26 11.14
N CYS A 33 7.25 -4.96 10.95
CA CYS A 33 6.39 -4.09 10.13
C CYS A 33 6.28 -4.66 8.69
N LYS A 34 7.39 -5.14 8.09
CA LYS A 34 7.39 -5.76 6.75
C LYS A 34 6.54 -7.01 6.66
N LYS A 35 6.70 -7.93 7.61
CA LYS A 35 5.97 -9.19 7.63
C LYS A 35 4.46 -8.97 7.75
N ASP A 36 4.05 -8.02 8.57
CA ASP A 36 2.65 -7.65 8.71
C ASP A 36 2.10 -6.99 7.43
N LEU A 37 2.89 -6.14 6.78
CA LEU A 37 2.54 -5.54 5.49
C LEU A 37 2.39 -6.60 4.39
N GLU A 38 3.33 -7.53 4.27
CA GLU A 38 3.25 -8.66 3.33
C GLU A 38 2.04 -9.56 3.60
N SER A 39 1.70 -9.82 4.87
CA SER A 39 0.49 -10.54 5.24
C SER A 39 -0.78 -9.84 4.74
N GLN A 40 -0.81 -8.51 4.80
CA GLN A 40 -1.93 -7.73 4.25
C GLN A 40 -2.00 -7.85 2.72
N PHE A 41 -0.87 -7.82 2.01
CA PHE A 41 -0.86 -7.99 0.55
C PHE A 41 -1.41 -9.35 0.13
N LEU A 42 -0.97 -10.43 0.79
CA LEU A 42 -1.48 -11.78 0.57
C LEU A 42 -2.99 -11.86 0.76
N LYS A 43 -3.50 -11.29 1.86
CA LYS A 43 -4.94 -11.23 2.15
C LYS A 43 -5.71 -10.45 1.09
N GLN A 44 -5.18 -9.32 0.60
CA GLN A 44 -5.87 -8.53 -0.44
C GLN A 44 -5.92 -9.25 -1.78
N CYS A 45 -4.83 -9.92 -2.20
CA CYS A 45 -4.86 -10.72 -3.42
C CYS A 45 -5.83 -11.91 -3.29
N ALA A 46 -5.85 -12.60 -2.14
CA ALA A 46 -6.77 -13.71 -1.91
C ALA A 46 -8.24 -13.29 -2.00
N ARG A 47 -8.60 -12.07 -1.55
CA ARG A 47 -9.98 -11.53 -1.66
C ARG A 47 -10.47 -11.40 -3.09
N ILE A 48 -9.57 -11.24 -4.06
CA ILE A 48 -9.91 -11.18 -5.49
C ILE A 48 -9.66 -12.50 -6.22
N GLY A 49 -9.47 -13.59 -5.48
CA GLY A 49 -9.16 -14.92 -6.04
C GLY A 49 -7.79 -15.01 -6.69
N GLY A 50 -6.82 -14.21 -6.23
CA GLY A 50 -5.48 -14.16 -6.78
C GLY A 50 -4.37 -14.44 -5.77
N GLU A 51 -3.18 -14.66 -6.31
CA GLU A 51 -1.95 -14.85 -5.55
C GLU A 51 -1.12 -13.58 -5.60
N PHE A 52 -0.49 -13.19 -4.48
CA PHE A 52 0.42 -12.06 -4.48
C PHE A 52 1.63 -12.35 -5.34
N ARG A 53 1.98 -11.40 -6.22
CA ARG A 53 3.12 -11.53 -7.14
C ARG A 53 4.23 -10.53 -6.82
N LYS A 54 3.90 -9.25 -6.72
CA LYS A 54 4.87 -8.21 -6.40
C LYS A 54 4.23 -6.98 -5.78
N PHE A 55 5.04 -6.25 -5.04
CA PHE A 55 4.76 -4.92 -4.54
C PHE A 55 5.38 -3.87 -5.46
N GLU A 56 4.65 -2.79 -5.72
CA GLU A 56 5.05 -1.66 -6.56
C GLU A 56 4.70 -0.34 -5.84
N VAL A 57 5.26 -0.16 -4.65
CA VAL A 57 5.16 1.06 -3.80
C VAL A 57 3.72 1.44 -3.42
N CYS A 58 2.92 1.94 -4.37
CA CYS A 58 1.53 2.37 -4.16
C CYS A 58 0.50 1.38 -4.72
N LYS A 59 0.92 0.22 -5.22
CA LYS A 59 0.03 -0.87 -5.65
C LYS A 59 0.70 -2.22 -5.47
N ILE A 60 -0.11 -3.28 -5.45
CA ILE A 60 0.36 -4.66 -5.55
C ILE A 60 -0.15 -5.30 -6.83
N GLN A 61 0.64 -6.21 -7.37
CA GLN A 61 0.24 -7.08 -8.46
C GLN A 61 -0.21 -8.43 -7.88
N CYS A 62 -1.43 -8.82 -8.23
CA CYS A 62 -2.01 -10.11 -7.92
C CYS A 62 -2.21 -10.91 -9.21
N LEU A 63 -1.84 -12.19 -9.19
CA LEU A 63 -2.06 -13.11 -10.29
C LEU A 63 -3.41 -13.80 -10.09
N VAL A 64 -4.38 -13.55 -10.98
CA VAL A 64 -5.72 -14.15 -10.91
C VAL A 64 -5.89 -15.14 -12.03
N ARG A 65 -6.33 -16.36 -11.69
CA ARG A 65 -6.63 -17.43 -12.64
C ARG A 65 -8.13 -17.55 -12.83
N SER A 66 -8.58 -17.55 -14.09
CA SER A 66 -9.97 -17.79 -14.46
C SER A 66 -10.03 -18.81 -15.58
N GLY A 67 -10.39 -20.05 -15.23
CA GLY A 67 -10.24 -21.19 -16.13
C GLY A 67 -8.77 -21.35 -16.56
N ASN A 68 -8.53 -21.33 -17.87
CA ASN A 68 -7.19 -21.43 -18.46
C ASN A 68 -6.47 -20.08 -18.61
N PHE A 69 -7.12 -18.96 -18.27
CA PHE A 69 -6.54 -17.63 -18.41
C PHE A 69 -5.89 -17.17 -17.12
N VAL A 70 -4.68 -16.66 -17.25
CA VAL A 70 -3.94 -16.03 -16.16
C VAL A 70 -3.83 -14.54 -16.45
N SER A 71 -4.29 -13.70 -15.53
CA SER A 71 -4.26 -12.24 -15.68
C SER A 71 -3.60 -11.58 -14.48
N ASN A 72 -2.87 -10.49 -14.72
CA ASN A 72 -2.39 -9.63 -13.66
C ASN A 72 -3.47 -8.61 -13.30
N LYS A 73 -3.87 -8.59 -12.03
CA LYS A 73 -4.74 -7.56 -11.45
C LYS A 73 -3.92 -6.69 -10.51
N TYR A 74 -4.14 -5.38 -10.56
CA TYR A 74 -3.45 -4.45 -9.68
C TYR A 74 -4.42 -3.97 -8.60
N VAL A 75 -4.01 -4.10 -7.34
CA VAL A 75 -4.75 -3.56 -6.19
C VAL A 75 -3.99 -2.34 -5.70
N LYS A 76 -4.66 -1.19 -5.72
CA LYS A 76 -4.08 0.10 -5.32
C LYS A 76 -4.06 0.20 -3.79
N LEU A 77 -2.97 0.71 -3.24
CA LEU A 77 -2.93 1.08 -1.83
C LEU A 77 -3.77 2.34 -1.60
N ARG A 78 -4.06 2.60 -0.32
CA ARG A 78 -4.83 3.78 0.10
C ARG A 78 -4.11 5.06 -0.32
N ASN A 79 -4.88 6.04 -0.80
CA ASN A 79 -4.35 7.37 -1.10
C ASN A 79 -3.81 8.06 0.16
N GLY A 80 -2.78 8.87 0.01
CA GLY A 80 -2.18 9.67 1.07
C GLY A 80 -1.09 8.97 1.88
N LEU A 81 -0.84 7.67 1.63
CA LEU A 81 0.31 6.97 2.22
C LEU A 81 1.62 7.59 1.68
N PRO A 82 2.62 7.86 2.53
CA PRO A 82 3.91 8.36 2.10
C PRO A 82 4.63 7.27 1.31
N CYS A 83 5.22 7.67 0.20
CA CYS A 83 5.86 6.75 -0.75
C CYS A 83 7.23 7.25 -1.25
N GLY A 84 7.82 8.20 -0.52
CA GLY A 84 9.16 8.69 -0.73
C GLY A 84 9.64 9.56 0.43
N PRO A 85 10.94 9.89 0.45
CA PRO A 85 11.56 10.63 1.55
C PRO A 85 11.28 12.14 1.54
N TYR A 86 10.75 12.68 0.45
CA TYR A 86 10.54 14.12 0.24
C TYR A 86 9.08 14.56 0.38
N GLY A 87 8.24 13.71 0.99
CA GLY A 87 6.82 13.99 1.22
C GLY A 87 5.90 13.53 0.09
N GLU A 88 6.38 12.66 -0.79
CA GLU A 88 5.60 12.03 -1.84
C GLU A 88 4.49 11.16 -1.26
N LYS A 89 3.33 11.11 -1.94
CA LYS A 89 2.15 10.38 -1.47
C LYS A 89 1.53 9.52 -2.56
N CYS A 90 1.00 8.37 -2.16
CA CYS A 90 0.23 7.52 -3.04
C CYS A 90 -1.05 8.23 -3.48
N LEU A 91 -1.29 8.26 -4.79
CA LEU A 91 -2.55 8.67 -5.38
C LEU A 91 -2.88 7.72 -6.54
N GLN A 92 -4.04 7.07 -6.45
CA GLN A 92 -4.55 6.17 -7.48
C GLN A 92 -3.57 5.06 -7.93
N GLY A 93 -2.68 4.63 -7.05
CA GLY A 93 -1.72 3.55 -7.32
C GLY A 93 -0.35 3.99 -7.81
N SER A 94 -0.09 5.30 -7.88
CA SER A 94 1.21 5.87 -8.21
C SER A 94 1.70 6.77 -7.07
N CYS A 95 3.02 6.90 -6.95
CA CYS A 95 3.64 7.78 -5.96
C CYS A 95 3.84 9.16 -6.58
N TYR A 96 3.22 10.19 -6.00
CA TYR A 96 3.31 11.55 -6.53
C TYR A 96 4.08 12.47 -5.60
N GLY A 97 4.93 13.31 -6.20
CA GLY A 97 5.66 14.34 -5.49
C GLY A 97 4.77 15.47 -4.95
N PRO A 98 5.18 16.19 -3.90
CA PRO A 98 4.42 17.32 -3.37
C PRO A 98 4.20 18.45 -4.41
N CYS A 99 5.07 18.54 -5.41
CA CYS A 99 5.00 19.53 -6.49
C CYS A 99 4.44 18.97 -7.82
N GLU A 100 3.97 17.71 -7.86
CA GLU A 100 3.30 17.17 -9.04
C GLU A 100 1.86 17.67 -9.10
N VAL A 101 1.71 18.86 -9.65
CA VAL A 101 0.43 19.48 -9.96
C VAL A 101 -0.24 18.76 -11.13
N GLN A 102 -1.31 18.01 -10.85
CA GLN A 102 -2.17 17.44 -11.89
C GLN A 102 -3.11 18.52 -12.45
N PHE A 103 -2.60 19.38 -13.33
CA PHE A 103 -3.44 20.39 -13.99
C PHE A 103 -4.48 19.80 -14.95
N PHE A 104 -4.23 18.59 -15.44
CA PHE A 104 -5.05 17.94 -16.46
C PHE A 104 -5.32 16.49 -16.06
N ASN A 105 -6.56 16.04 -16.24
CA ASN A 105 -6.90 14.64 -16.08
C ASN A 105 -6.20 13.82 -17.17
N PRO A 106 -5.63 12.64 -16.85
CA PRO A 106 -5.12 11.74 -17.87
C PRO A 106 -6.26 11.39 -18.84
N PRO A 107 -6.03 11.42 -20.16
CA PRO A 107 -7.05 11.06 -21.13
C PRO A 107 -7.54 9.64 -20.82
N LYS A 108 -8.86 9.45 -20.78
CA LYS A 108 -9.44 8.10 -20.61
C LYS A 108 -8.93 7.22 -21.76
N PRO A 109 -8.49 5.98 -21.49
CA PRO A 109 -8.22 5.04 -22.57
C PRO A 109 -9.46 4.94 -23.45
N ARG A 110 -9.29 5.04 -24.77
CA ARG A 110 -10.38 4.70 -25.70
C ARG A 110 -10.76 3.25 -25.43
N SER A 111 -12.04 2.99 -25.18
CA SER A 111 -12.60 1.66 -25.01
C SER A 111 -12.68 0.85 -26.31
N ASP A 112 -12.21 1.45 -27.41
CA ASP A 112 -12.47 1.01 -28.77
C ASP A 112 -11.13 0.82 -29.51
N GLU A 113 -10.33 -0.16 -29.09
CA GLU A 113 -9.29 -0.80 -29.92
C GLU A 113 -9.02 -2.25 -29.46
#